data_AF-A0AAF0TMF8-F1
#
_entry.id   AF-A0AAF0TMF8-F1
#
_cell.length_a   1.000
_cell.length_b   1.000
_cell.length_c   1.000
_cell.angle_alpha   90.00
_cell.angle_beta   90.00
_cell.angle_gamma   90.00
#
_symmetry.space_group_name_H-M   'P 1'
#
loop_
_entity.id
_entity.type
_entity.pdbx_description
1 polymer ?
#
loop_
_entity_poly.entity_id
_entity_poly.type
_entity_poly.pdbx_seq_one_letter_code
_entity_poly.pdbx_strand_id
1 'polypeptide(L)' 'EQDRLTSAPVLTLSEGTDRFLVYYEASRVGLGCILMQNGKMIAYASRKLRVHEKNYPTCDLELATVVFAWKT' A
#
# COMPACT_ATOMS: atom_id res chain seq x y z
N GLU A 1 -13.01 -18.52 -8.14
CA GLU A 1 -11.94 -18.83 -7.18
C GLU A 1 -11.42 -17.51 -6.63
N GLN A 2 -11.86 -17.15 -5.42
CA GLN A 2 -11.61 -15.86 -4.83
C GLN A 2 -11.02 -16.15 -3.45
N ASP A 3 -9.71 -16.37 -3.43
CA ASP A 3 -8.91 -16.37 -2.22
C ASP A 3 -9.01 -14.98 -1.60
N ARG A 4 -10.10 -14.78 -0.84
CA ARG A 4 -10.20 -13.70 0.12
C ARG A 4 -9.05 -13.96 1.09
N LEU A 5 -8.04 -13.12 1.04
CA LEU A 5 -7.07 -12.89 2.10
C LEU A 5 -7.80 -12.36 3.33
N THR A 6 -8.66 -13.20 3.93
CA THR A 6 -9.33 -13.00 5.22
C THR A 6 -8.44 -13.48 6.37
N SER A 7 -7.14 -13.57 6.14
CA SER A 7 -6.15 -13.63 7.21
C SER A 7 -5.72 -12.19 7.43
N ALA A 8 -6.30 -11.51 8.43
CA ALA A 8 -5.78 -10.21 8.85
C ALA A 8 -4.30 -10.41 9.17
N PRO A 9 -3.35 -9.86 8.39
CA PRO A 9 -1.95 -10.02 8.70
C PRO A 9 -1.77 -9.36 10.07
N VAL A 10 -1.24 -10.11 11.03
CA VAL A 10 -0.96 -9.62 12.39
C VAL A 10 -0.13 -8.35 12.25
N LEU A 11 -0.78 -7.21 12.45
CA LEU A 11 -0.18 -5.88 12.41
C LEU A 11 0.79 -5.82 13.59
N THR A 12 2.03 -6.18 13.33
CA THR A 12 3.07 -6.22 14.36
C THR A 12 3.44 -4.77 14.67
N LEU A 13 3.57 -4.42 15.95
CA LEU A 13 4.09 -3.10 16.35
C LEU A 13 5.48 -2.90 15.74
N SER A 14 5.73 -1.72 15.17
CA SER A 14 7.06 -1.36 14.68
C SER A 14 8.03 -1.37 15.86
N GLU A 15 8.99 -2.28 15.83
CA GLU A 15 9.95 -2.45 16.91
C GLU A 15 11.26 -1.73 16.51
N GLY A 16 11.49 -0.56 17.09
CA GLY A 16 12.70 0.24 16.86
C GLY A 16 12.68 1.13 15.61
N THR A 17 13.81 1.78 15.36
CA THR A 17 14.06 2.73 14.24
C THR A 17 14.65 2.03 13.01
N ASP A 18 14.36 0.74 12.85
CA ASP A 18 14.94 -0.05 11.79
C ASP A 18 14.33 0.31 10.43
N ARG A 19 15.03 0.01 9.34
CA ARG A 19 14.60 0.42 7.99
C ARG A 19 13.24 -0.18 7.64
N PHE A 20 12.33 0.69 7.20
CA PHE A 20 11.06 0.29 6.63
C PHE A 20 11.20 0.07 5.13
N LEU A 21 10.55 -0.99 4.63
CA LEU A 21 10.41 -1.29 3.22
C LEU A 21 8.95 -1.09 2.84
N VAL A 22 8.69 -0.19 1.91
CA VAL A 22 7.35 0.05 1.41
C VAL A 22 7.19 -0.58 0.04
N TYR A 23 6.25 -1.53 -0.06
CA TYR A 23 5.79 -2.04 -1.33
C TYR A 23 4.55 -1.28 -1.75
N TYR A 24 4.49 -0.84 -3.00
CA TYR A 24 3.39 -0.07 -3.53
C TYR A 24 2.81 -0.78 -4.76
N GLU A 25 1.49 -0.72 -4.92
CA GLU A 25 0.77 -1.27 -6.05
C GLU A 25 -0.23 -0.24 -6.57
N ALA A 26 -0.10 0.11 -7.85
CA ALA A 26 -1.00 1.02 -8.53
C ALA A 26 -1.82 0.23 -9.57
N SER A 27 -3.14 0.31 -9.49
CA SER A 27 -4.05 -0.27 -10.48
C SER A 27 -5.11 0.75 -10.89
N ARG A 28 -5.81 0.51 -12.00
CA ARG A 28 -6.97 1.33 -12.41
C ARG A 28 -8.18 1.22 -11.46
N VAL A 29 -8.12 0.35 -10.46
CA VAL A 29 -9.20 0.12 -9.48
C VAL A 29 -8.89 0.78 -8.14
N GLY A 30 -7.62 0.82 -7.74
CA GLY A 30 -7.19 1.29 -6.44
C GLY A 30 -5.67 1.37 -6.31
N LEU A 31 -5.25 2.08 -5.26
CA LEU A 31 -3.87 2.16 -4.82
C LEU A 31 -3.72 1.34 -3.54
N GLY A 32 -2.67 0.55 -3.45
CA GLY A 32 -2.30 -0.20 -2.26
C GLY A 32 -0.85 0.06 -1.88
N CYS A 33 -0.56 0.03 -0.58
CA CYS A 33 0.79 -0.05 -0.08
C CYS A 33 0.87 -0.95 1.15
N ILE A 34 2.02 -1.62 1.26
CA ILE A 34 2.37 -2.51 2.36
C ILE A 34 3.65 -1.97 2.99
N LEU A 35 3.59 -1.73 4.30
CA LEU A 35 4.76 -1.39 5.11
C LEU A 35 5.32 -2.67 5.72
N MET A 36 6.57 -2.97 5.41
CA MET A 36 7.30 -4.10 5.99
C MET A 36 8.51 -3.60 6.78
N GLN A 37 8.81 -4.25 7.88
CA GLN A 37 10.00 -3.98 8.68
C GLN A 37 10.60 -5.33 9.09
N ASN A 38 11.90 -5.51 8.87
CA ASN A 38 12.63 -6.74 9.22
C ASN A 38 11.91 -8.04 8.77
N GLY A 39 11.38 -8.05 7.54
CA GLY A 39 10.64 -9.19 6.97
C GLY A 39 9.22 -9.42 7.52
N LYS A 40 8.74 -8.58 8.45
CA LYS A 40 7.37 -8.64 9.00
C LYS A 40 6.49 -7.55 8.40
N MET A 41 5.21 -7.85 8.20
CA MET A 41 4.22 -6.88 7.75
C MET A 41 3.75 -6.04 8.96
N ILE A 42 3.97 -4.73 8.89
CA ILE A 42 3.64 -3.79 9.97
C ILE A 42 2.27 -3.16 9.72
N ALA A 43 2.06 -2.66 8.51
CA ALA A 43 0.83 -1.98 8.14
C ALA A 43 0.43 -2.26 6.70
N TYR A 44 -0.87 -2.27 6.47
CA TYR A 44 -1.47 -2.25 5.15
C TYR A 44 -2.30 -0.98 5.03
N ALA A 45 -2.09 -0.23 3.95
CA ALA A 45 -2.95 0.88 3.60
C ALA A 45 -3.38 0.72 2.15
N SER A 46 -4.67 0.81 1.90
CA SER A 46 -5.17 0.87 0.53
C SER A 46 -6.34 1.83 0.43
N ARG A 47 -6.47 2.45 -0.75
CA ARG A 47 -7.58 3.32 -1.07
C ARG A 47 -8.05 3.08 -2.49
N LYS A 48 -9.36 3.09 -2.70
CA LYS A 48 -9.94 3.08 -4.05
C LYS A 48 -9.59 4.40 -4.75
N LEU A 49 -9.35 4.32 -6.05
CA LEU A 49 -9.13 5.52 -6.86
C LEU A 49 -10.39 6.38 -6.87
N ARG A 50 -10.23 7.68 -6.65
CA ARG A 50 -11.30 8.65 -6.86
C ARG A 50 -11.62 8.74 -8.35
N VAL A 51 -12.84 9.16 -8.67
CA VAL A 51 -13.33 9.23 -10.06
C VAL A 51 -12.41 10.08 -10.96
N HIS A 52 -11.79 11.13 -10.42
CA HIS A 52 -10.82 11.96 -11.13
C HIS A 52 -9.45 11.30 -11.29
N GLU A 53 -9.01 10.48 -10.34
CA GLU A 53 -7.72 9.78 -10.40
C GLU A 53 -7.77 8.62 -11.41
N LYS A 54 -8.95 8.08 -11.73
CA LYS A 54 -9.11 6.99 -12.72
C LYS A 54 -8.67 7.35 -14.14
N ASN A 55 -8.69 8.64 -14.48
CA ASN A 55 -8.30 9.13 -15.80
C ASN A 55 -6.81 9.51 -15.85
N TYR A 56 -6.08 9.40 -14.75
CA TYR A 56 -4.66 9.69 -14.73
C TYR A 56 -3.85 8.65 -15.54
N PRO A 57 -2.79 9.08 -16.22
CA PRO A 57 -1.84 8.16 -16.83
C PRO A 57 -1.18 7.28 -15.76
N THR A 58 -0.70 6.10 -16.16
CA THR A 58 -0.05 5.14 -15.24
C THR A 58 1.08 5.79 -14.44
N CYS A 59 1.86 6.69 -15.05
CA CYS A 59 2.93 7.43 -14.36
C CYS A 59 2.42 8.27 -13.17
N ASP A 60 1.28 8.92 -13.31
CA ASP A 60 0.69 9.74 -12.23
C ASP A 60 0.08 8.86 -11.13
N LEU A 61 -0.46 7.70 -11.51
CA LEU A 61 -0.95 6.71 -10.55
C LEU A 61 0.19 6.12 -9.71
N GLU A 62 1.34 5.83 -10.33
CA GLU A 62 2.54 5.38 -9.61
C GLU A 62 3.00 6.45 -8.62
N LEU A 63 3.10 7.71 -9.05
CA LEU A 63 3.46 8.83 -8.16
C LEU A 63 2.46 9.01 -7.02
N ALA A 64 1.16 8.92 -7.30
CA ALA A 64 0.12 9.01 -6.28
C ALA A 64 0.22 7.88 -5.23
N THR A 65 0.71 6.71 -5.64
CA THR A 65 0.92 5.57 -4.74
C THR A 65 2.14 5.79 -3.83
N VAL A 66 3.23 6.34 -4.37
CA VAL A 66 4.42 6.71 -3.59
C VAL A 66 4.12 7.81 -2.58
N VAL A 67 3.39 8.85 -2.99
CA VAL A 67 2.96 9.93 -2.08
C VAL A 67 2.03 9.40 -0.99
N PHE A 68 1.13 8.47 -1.34
CA PHE A 68 0.24 7.83 -0.38
C PHE A 68 1.01 6.98 0.64
N ALA A 69 1.99 6.19 0.16
CA ALA A 69 2.88 5.40 1.00
C ALA A 69 3.68 6.27 1.98
N TRP A 70 4.17 7.44 1.54
CA TRP A 70 4.97 8.31 2.40
C TRP A 70 4.14 9.12 3.41
N LYS A 71 2.85 9.36 3.11
CA LYS A 71 1.95 10.07 4.03
C LYS A 71 1.42 9.17 5.16
N THR A 72 1.56 7.86 5.03
CA THR A 72 1.11 6.86 6.03
C THR A 72 2.11 6.77 7.16
#